data_AF-A0A382Z729-F1
#
_entry.id   AF-A0A382Z729-F1
#
_cell.length_a   1.000
_cell.length_b   1.000
_cell.length_c   1.000
_cell.angle_alpha   90.00
_cell.angle_beta   90.00
_cell.angle_gamma   90.00
#
_symmetry.space_group_name_H-M   'P 1'
#
loop_
_entity.id
_entity.type
_entity.pdbx_description
1 polymer ?
#
loop_
_entity_poly.entity_id
_entity_poly.type
_entity_poly.pdbx_seq_one_letter_code
_entity_poly.pdbx_strand_id
1 'polypeptide(L)' 'HVEEIPAGFTHGLLMADGYVVASGRLEVVLTETNLARCFGVEVRLVQTQGRWSAHVDGGTR' A
#
# COMPACT_ATOMS: atom_id res chain seq x y z
N HIS A 1 -9.00 -0.92 3.04
CA HIS A 1 -8.33 0.41 3.13
C HIS A 1 -7.06 0.25 3.95
N VAL A 2 -5.97 0.99 3.67
CA VAL A 2 -4.72 0.83 4.45
C VAL A 2 -4.86 1.35 5.88
N GLU A 3 -5.82 2.25 6.08
CA GLU A 3 -6.23 2.86 7.35
C GLU A 3 -6.79 1.82 8.34
N GLU A 4 -7.22 0.65 7.87
CA GLU A 4 -7.78 -0.42 8.68
C GLU A 4 -6.70 -1.36 9.24
N ILE A 5 -5.46 -1.21 8.81
CA ILE A 5 -4.34 -2.04 9.25
C ILE A 5 -3.98 -1.68 10.71
N PRO A 6 -4.12 -2.61 11.68
CA PRO A 6 -3.75 -2.35 13.06
C PRO A 6 -2.24 -2.16 13.21
N ALA A 7 -1.82 -1.28 14.12
CA ALA A 7 -0.40 -1.00 14.38
C ALA A 7 0.42 -2.23 14.82
N GLY A 8 -0.23 -3.29 15.30
CA GLY A 8 0.42 -4.55 15.68
C GLY A 8 0.72 -5.50 14.51
N PHE A 9 0.25 -5.20 13.29
CA PHE A 9 0.54 -6.05 12.14
C PHE A 9 1.97 -5.79 11.69
N THR A 10 2.69 -6.88 11.40
CA THR A 10 4.12 -6.82 11.05
C THR A 10 4.40 -7.20 9.61
N HIS A 11 3.54 -8.03 9.01
CA HIS A 11 3.70 -8.56 7.67
C HIS A 11 2.44 -8.37 6.84
N GLY A 12 2.61 -8.32 5.52
CA GLY A 12 1.54 -8.22 4.56
C GLY A 12 1.81 -9.05 3.31
N LEU A 13 0.74 -9.24 2.55
CA LEU A 13 0.75 -9.83 1.22
C LEU A 13 -0.05 -8.89 0.31
N LEU A 14 0.61 -8.39 -0.73
CA LEU A 14 -0.02 -7.57 -1.76
C LEU A 14 -0.14 -8.41 -3.03
N MET A 15 -1.33 -8.43 -3.62
CA MET A 15 -1.65 -9.28 -4.77
C MET A 15 -2.47 -8.52 -5.79
N ALA A 16 -2.23 -8.84 -7.07
CA ALA A 16 -2.99 -8.37 -8.21
C ALA A 16 -3.15 -9.53 -9.21
N ASP A 17 -4.32 -9.66 -9.83
CA ASP A 17 -4.62 -10.68 -10.83
C ASP A 17 -4.28 -12.14 -10.42
N GLY A 18 -4.38 -12.44 -9.13
CA GLY A 18 -4.03 -13.77 -8.58
C GLY A 18 -2.54 -14.01 -8.37
N TYR A 19 -1.67 -13.03 -8.66
CA TYR A 19 -0.23 -13.10 -8.45
C TYR A 19 0.22 -12.25 -7.26
N VAL A 20 1.32 -12.66 -6.65
CA VAL A 20 1.98 -11.90 -5.58
C VAL A 20 2.75 -10.73 -6.18
N VAL A 21 2.39 -9.52 -5.78
CA VAL A 21 3.13 -8.30 -6.11
C VAL A 21 4.28 -8.10 -5.13
N ALA A 22 4.00 -8.24 -3.83
CA ALA A 22 4.99 -8.16 -2.75
C ALA A 22 4.53 -8.94 -1.52
N SER A 23 5.47 -9.50 -0.77
CA SER A 23 5.18 -10.16 0.52
C SER A 23 6.33 -9.96 1.48
N GLY A 24 6.03 -9.93 2.78
CA GLY A 24 7.03 -9.71 3.84
C GLY A 24 6.61 -8.63 4.81
N ARG A 25 7.57 -7.91 5.37
CA ARG A 25 7.31 -6.84 6.36
C ARG A 25 6.45 -5.73 5.75
N LEU A 26 5.53 -5.17 6.52
CA LEU A 26 4.59 -4.15 6.02
C LEU A 26 5.29 -2.95 5.40
N GLU A 27 6.40 -2.48 5.96
CA GLU A 27 7.21 -1.38 5.40
C GLU A 27 7.83 -1.68 4.02
N VAL A 28 7.99 -2.96 3.66
CA VAL A 28 8.50 -3.41 2.36
C VAL A 28 7.34 -3.65 1.40
N VAL A 29 6.20 -4.09 1.92
CA VAL A 29 5.00 -4.43 1.13
C VAL A 29 4.22 -3.18 0.78
N LEU A 30 3.91 -2.31 1.75
CA LEU A 30 3.19 -1.06 1.59
C LEU A 30 4.14 0.06 1.19
N THR A 31 4.41 0.13 -0.10
CA THR A 31 5.16 1.22 -0.72
C THR A 31 4.32 1.82 -1.85
N GLU A 32 4.53 3.10 -2.15
CA GLU A 32 3.86 3.78 -3.27
C GLU A 32 4.06 3.00 -4.58
N THR A 33 5.28 2.52 -4.84
CA THR A 33 5.59 1.70 -6.02
C THR A 33 4.80 0.38 -6.07
N ASN A 34 4.72 -0.35 -4.96
CA ASN A 34 3.98 -1.61 -4.94
C ASN A 34 2.47 -1.39 -5.06
N LEU A 35 1.94 -0.36 -4.40
CA LEU A 35 0.53 0.01 -4.51
C LEU A 35 0.18 0.47 -5.92
N ALA A 36 1.04 1.27 -6.56
CA ALA A 36 0.83 1.69 -7.94
C ALA A 36 0.83 0.52 -8.92
N ARG A 37 1.73 -0.45 -8.75
CA ARG A 37 1.71 -1.70 -9.52
C ARG A 37 0.46 -2.55 -9.27
N CYS A 38 -0.01 -2.58 -8.02
CA CYS A 38 -1.16 -3.39 -7.62
C CYS A 38 -2.50 -2.79 -8.09
N PHE A 39 -2.63 -1.46 -8.12
CA PHE A 39 -3.89 -0.76 -8.41
C PHE A 39 -3.91 -0.05 -9.77
N GLY A 40 -2.76 0.04 -10.45
CA GLY A 40 -2.66 0.67 -11.78
C GLY A 40 -2.82 2.20 -11.77
N VAL A 41 -2.65 2.84 -10.61
CA VAL A 41 -2.76 4.30 -10.43
C VAL A 41 -1.62 4.80 -9.54
N GLU A 42 -1.20 6.05 -9.73
CA GLU A 42 -0.22 6.66 -8.81
C GLU A 42 -0.85 6.86 -7.43
N VAL A 43 -0.17 6.39 -6.40
CA VAL A 43 -0.64 6.44 -5.01
C VAL A 43 0.41 7.14 -4.16
N ARG A 44 -0.03 8.15 -3.41
CA ARG A 44 0.74 8.75 -2.32
C ARG A 44 0.44 8.03 -1.02
N LEU A 45 1.48 7.56 -0.34
CA LEU A 45 1.37 6.79 0.90
C LEU A 45 2.02 7.56 2.04
N VAL A 46 1.28 7.74 3.13
CA VAL A 46 1.78 8.40 4.36
C VAL A 46 1.57 7.46 5.54
N GLN A 47 2.54 7.43 6.45
CA GLN A 47 2.41 6.77 7.74
C GLN A 47 2.60 7.78 8.86
N THR A 48 1.61 7.89 9.74
CA THR A 48 1.65 8.79 10.89
C THR A 48 1.19 8.04 12.13
N GLN A 49 2.03 8.02 13.18
CA GLN A 49 1.71 7.34 14.46
C GLN A 49 1.25 5.88 14.29
N GLY A 50 1.87 5.14 13.36
CA GLY A 50 1.53 3.74 13.09
C GLY A 50 0.28 3.52 12.24
N ARG A 51 -0.39 4.59 11.79
CA ARG A 51 -1.54 4.52 10.88
C ARG A 51 -1.12 4.88 9.45
N TRP A 52 -1.52 4.04 8.50
CA TRP A 52 -1.32 4.28 7.08
C TRP A 52 -2.46 5.10 6.50
N SER A 53 -2.16 5.93 5.51
CA SER A 53 -3.13 6.63 4.69
C SER A 53 -2.69 6.66 3.24
N ALA A 54 -3.58 6.32 2.31
CA ALA A 54 -3.29 6.29 0.88
C ALA A 54 -4.21 7.23 0.11
N HIS A 55 -3.63 8.02 -0.79
CA HIS A 55 -4.36 8.94 -1.65
C HIS A 55 -3.97 8.64 -3.09
N VAL A 56 -4.96 8.50 -3.98
CA VAL A 56 -4.68 8.43 -5.41
C VAL A 56 -4.31 9.84 -5.85
N ASP A 57 -3.08 10.02 -6.36
CA ASP A 57 -2.69 11.30 -6.96
C ASP A 57 -3.45 11.37 -8.30
N GLY A 58 -4.64 11.97 -8.25
CA GLY A 58 -5.45 12.29 -9.40
C GLY A 58 -4.74 13.36 -10.22
N GLY A 59 -3.81 12.95 -11.08
CA GLY A 59 -3.30 13.81 -12.13
C GLY A 59 -4.48 14.30 -12.96
N THR A 60 -4.88 15.55 -12.73
CA THR A 60 -5.79 16.30 -13.59
C THR A 60 -5.32 16.12 -15.04
N ARG A 61 -6.18 15.53 -15.87
CA ARG A 61 -6.04 15.63 -17.33
C ARG A 61 -6.23 17.08 -17.76
#